data_AF-A0A3M7FQS4-F1
#
_entry.id   AF-A0A3M7FQS4-F1
#
_cell.length_a   1.000
_cell.length_b   1.000
_cell.length_c   1.000
_cell.angle_alpha   90.00
_cell.angle_beta   90.00
_cell.angle_gamma   90.00
#
_symmetry.space_group_name_H-M   'P 1'
#
loop_
_entity.id
_entity.type
_entity.pdbx_description
1 polymer ?
#
loop_
_entity_poly.entity_id
_entity_poly.type
_entity_poly.pdbx_seq_one_letter_code
_entity_poly.pdbx_strand_id
1 'polypeptide(L)' 'MPIIHIILFEFHPTVTHAQVEDVCHRMLALKDTCIHPTTQKPYVKSYGGGRDNSPEGLQVV' A
#
# COMPACT_ATOMS: atom_id res chain seq x y z
N MET A 1 9.67 -15.56 -12.73
CA MET A 1 9.69 -15.19 -11.30
C MET A 1 8.80 -13.97 -11.08
N PRO A 2 8.01 -13.89 -10.00
CA PRO A 2 7.29 -12.66 -9.65
C PRO A 2 8.27 -11.58 -9.14
N ILE A 3 7.91 -10.31 -9.30
CA ILE A 3 8.58 -9.17 -8.65
C ILE A 3 7.79 -8.88 -7.38
N ILE A 4 8.47 -8.83 -6.23
CA ILE A 4 7.88 -8.41 -4.96
C ILE A 4 8.27 -6.96 -4.71
N HIS A 5 7.28 -6.07 -4.64
CA HIS A 5 7.46 -4.64 -4.37
C HIS A 5 6.90 -4.36 -2.97
N ILE A 6 7.78 -3.98 -2.03
CA ILE A 6 7.41 -3.64 -0.65
C ILE A 6 7.50 -2.14 -0.49
N ILE A 7 6.45 -1.52 0.07
CA ILE A 7 6.36 -0.08 0.30
C ILE A 7 6.05 0.14 1.77
N LEU A 8 6.76 1.07 2.40
CA LEU A 8 6.50 1.54 3.77
C LEU A 8 6.16 3.03 3.70
N PHE A 9 5.14 3.42 4.46
CA PHE A 9 4.71 4.82 4.55
C PHE A 9 4.83 5.31 5.99
N GLU A 10 5.24 6.56 6.11
CA GLU A 10 5.06 7.36 7.32
C GLU A 10 4.19 8.56 6.96
N PHE A 11 3.25 8.90 7.83
CA PHE A 11 2.33 10.01 7.62
C PHE A 11 2.76 11.19 8.48
N HIS A 12 2.72 12.39 7.90
CA HIS A 12 3.02 13.61 8.65
C HIS A 12 2.08 13.75 9.87
N PRO A 13 2.54 14.27 11.03
CA PRO A 13 1.75 14.30 12.27
C PRO A 13 0.42 15.07 12.17
N THR A 14 0.27 15.93 11.17
CA THR A 14 -0.94 16.73 10.94
C THR A 14 -1.98 16.03 10.09
N VAL A 15 -1.70 14.83 9.58
CA VAL A 15 -2.62 14.06 8.75
C VAL A 15 -3.71 13.45 9.63
N THR A 16 -4.96 13.60 9.20
CA THR A 16 -6.11 13.03 9.89
C THR A 16 -6.25 11.54 9.63
N HIS A 17 -6.92 10.82 10.52
CA HIS A 17 -7.20 9.39 10.33
C HIS A 17 -7.94 9.11 9.00
N ALA A 18 -8.90 9.95 8.62
CA ALA A 18 -9.64 9.80 7.37
C ALA A 18 -8.74 9.91 6.13
N GLN A 19 -7.72 10.77 6.17
CA GLN A 19 -6.74 10.90 5.09
C GLN A 19 -5.82 9.68 5.02
N VAL A 20 -5.38 9.15 6.17
CA VAL A 20 -4.61 7.90 6.22
C VAL A 20 -5.42 6.74 5.65
N GLU A 21 -6.68 6.62 6.05
CA GLU A 21 -7.59 5.58 5.58
C GLU A 21 -7.84 5.66 4.07
N ASP A 22 -8.07 6.86 3.51
CA ASP A 22 -8.20 7.07 2.07
C ASP A 22 -6.95 6.61 1.30
N VAL A 23 -5.76 7.02 1.76
CA VAL A 23 -4.49 6.63 1.13
C VAL A 23 -4.32 5.11 1.16
N CYS A 24 -4.57 4.48 2.32
CA CYS A 24 -4.50 3.03 2.46
C CYS A 24 -5.48 2.35 1.50
N HIS A 25 -6.74 2.77 1.44
CA HIS A 25 -7.74 2.21 0.52
C HIS A 25 -7.32 2.33 -0.95
N ARG A 26 -6.81 3.49 -1.37
CA ARG A 26 -6.31 3.68 -2.74
C ARG A 26 -5.08 2.82 -3.04
N MET A 27 -4.19 2.62 -2.08
CA MET A 27 -3.06 1.71 -2.24
C MET A 27 -3.56 0.28 -2.44
N LEU A 28 -4.52 -0.18 -1.61
CA LEU A 28 -5.10 -1.52 -1.73
C LEU A 28 -5.81 -1.75 -3.08
N ALA A 29 -6.40 -0.69 -3.64
CA ALA A 29 -7.08 -0.73 -4.94
C ALA A 29 -6.13 -0.85 -6.15
N LEU A 30 -4.81 -0.67 -5.96
CA LEU A 30 -3.84 -0.77 -7.06
C LEU A 30 -3.88 -2.12 -7.76
N LYS A 31 -4.26 -3.20 -7.06
CA LYS A 31 -4.44 -4.52 -7.69
C LYS A 31 -5.44 -4.50 -8.86
N ASP A 32 -6.44 -3.61 -8.77
CA ASP A 32 -7.53 -3.48 -9.74
C ASP A 32 -7.25 -2.36 -10.75
N THR A 33 -6.54 -1.29 -10.35
CA THR A 33 -6.30 -0.12 -11.21
C THR A 33 -4.98 -0.19 -11.98
N CYS A 34 -4.03 -1.04 -11.58
CA CYS A 34 -2.77 -1.25 -12.28
C CYS A 34 -2.96 -2.13 -13.53
N ILE A 35 -3.37 -1.48 -14.61
CA ILE A 35 -3.65 -2.10 -15.91
C ILE A 35 -2.47 -1.91 -16.87
N HIS A 36 -2.05 -2.99 -17.52
CA HIS A 36 -1.00 -2.90 -18.52
C HIS A 36 -1.54 -2.19 -19.78
N PRO A 37 -0.86 -1.15 -20.31
CA PRO A 37 -1.43 -0.27 -21.33
C PRO A 37 -1.76 -0.97 -22.66
N THR A 38 -0.93 -1.92 -23.09
CA THR A 38 -1.17 -2.65 -24.36
C THR A 38 -2.16 -3.80 -24.23
N THR A 39 -2.07 -4.61 -23.16
CA THR A 39 -2.88 -5.81 -23.01
C THR A 39 -4.22 -5.54 -22.33
N GLN A 40 -4.37 -4.38 -21.68
CA GLN A 40 -5.55 -4.00 -20.90
C GLN A 40 -5.89 -4.99 -19.78
N LYS A 41 -4.87 -5.71 -19.28
CA LYS A 41 -5.02 -6.68 -18.18
C LYS A 41 -4.37 -6.16 -16.90
N PRO A 42 -4.95 -6.44 -15.72
CA PRO A 42 -4.27 -6.21 -14.44
C PRO A 42 -2.93 -6.94 -14.41
N TYR A 43 -1.87 -6.27 -13.96
CA TYR A 43 -0.53 -6.87 -13.84
C TYR A 43 -0.11 -7.19 -12.41
N VAL A 44 -0.85 -6.73 -11.41
CA VAL A 44 -0.64 -7.09 -10.00
C VAL A 44 -1.23 -8.47 -9.76
N LYS A 45 -0.37 -9.44 -9.45
CA LYS A 45 -0.77 -10.85 -9.28
C LYS A 45 -1.28 -11.19 -7.88
N SER A 46 -0.67 -10.57 -6.88
CA SER A 46 -1.03 -10.70 -5.47
C SER A 46 -0.78 -9.36 -4.81
N TYR A 47 -1.53 -9.11 -3.74
CA TYR A 47 -1.49 -7.82 -3.08
C TYR A 47 -1.91 -7.98 -1.61
N GLY A 48 -1.28 -7.24 -0.71
CA GLY A 48 -1.60 -7.20 0.70
C GLY A 48 -0.89 -6.02 1.38
N GLY A 49 -1.41 -5.61 2.53
CA GLY A 49 -0.84 -4.53 3.33
C GLY A 49 -1.56 -4.43 4.67
N GLY A 50 -0.96 -3.71 5.61
CA GLY A 50 -1.50 -3.54 6.94
C GLY A 50 -0.70 -2.54 7.76
N ARG A 51 -1.22 -2.23 8.94
CA ARG A 51 -0.49 -1.47 9.95
C ARG A 51 0.69 -2.29 10.44
N ASP A 52 1.82 -1.63 10.66
CA ASP A 52 2.98 -2.23 11.33
C ASP A 52 2.55 -2.86 12.67
N ASN A 53 2.95 -4.12 12.87
CA ASN A 53 2.68 -4.93 14.05
C ASN A 53 3.95 -5.52 14.66
N SER A 54 5.12 -4.92 14.39
CA SER A 54 6.41 -5.37 14.91
C SER A 54 6.42 -5.34 16.44
N PRO A 55 6.78 -6.46 17.10
CA PRO A 55 6.85 -6.55 18.56
C PRO A 55 8.00 -5.72 19.17
N GLU A 56 8.92 -5.22 18.36
CA GLU A 56 10.09 -4.45 18.78
C GLU A 56 9.77 -3.01 19.20
N GLY A 57 8.62 -2.45 18.78
CA GLY A 57 8.13 -1.16 19.29
C GLY A 57 8.90 0.08 18.80
N LEU A 58 9.66 -0.03 17.70
CA LEU A 58 10.53 1.04 17.18
C LEU A 58 9.86 1.97 16.14
N GLN A 59 8.53 1.93 16.04
CA GLN A 59 7.75 2.65 15.03
C GLN A 59 7.42 4.09 15.43
N VAL A 60 7.78 4.50 16.65
CA VAL A 60 7.59 5.86 17.16
C VAL A 60 8.83 6.69 16.83
N VAL A 61 8.72 7.51 15.79
CA VAL A 61 9.62 8.65 15.52
C VAL A 61 8.80 9.92 15.55
#